data_AF-A0A9D7WRS8-F1
#
_entry.id   AF-A0A9D7WRS8-F1
#
_cell.length_a   1.000
_cell.length_b   1.000
_cell.length_c   1.000
_cell.angle_alpha   90.00
_cell.angle_beta   90.00
_cell.angle_gamma   90.00
#
_symmetry.space_group_name_H-M   'P 1'
#
loop_
_entity.id
_entity.type
_entity.pdbx_description
1 polymer ?
#
loop_
_entity_poly.entity_id
_entity_poly.type
_entity_poly.pdbx_seq_one_letter_code
_entity_poly.pdbx_strand_id
1 'polypeptide(L)'
;MKNFDALKWLCLLSLIGFIYCFVSDIGYFFLFVDDLSVESEKSSFLNLVIDNLGENGFEFNEYLASQLRSLYALRIVFDILAMVGVALMYLKIKLGWTFYWIFQVAYVLAPYIFLNFEFQASWPYFTGIALVMFPLFNNMIHLVYVLLFMSQREQLK
;
A
#
# COMPACT_ATOMS: atom_id res chain seq x y z
N MET A 1 -25.39 -24.02 -10.49
CA MET A 1 -24.10 -23.32 -10.28
C MET A 1 -23.46 -23.89 -9.02
N LYS A 2 -22.19 -24.31 -9.06
CA LYS A 2 -21.46 -24.77 -7.86
C LYS A 2 -21.40 -23.57 -6.90
N ASN A 3 -21.89 -23.70 -5.67
CA ASN A 3 -21.83 -22.62 -4.68
C ASN A 3 -20.38 -22.17 -4.55
N PHE A 4 -20.11 -20.94 -4.99
CA PHE A 4 -18.79 -20.36 -4.92
C PHE A 4 -18.54 -20.00 -3.46
N ASP A 5 -17.56 -20.67 -2.87
CA ASP A 5 -17.26 -20.59 -1.44
C ASP A 5 -16.90 -19.15 -1.04
N ALA A 6 -17.33 -18.70 0.14
CA ALA A 6 -17.11 -17.32 0.62
C ALA A 6 -15.62 -16.96 0.62
N LEU A 7 -14.74 -17.91 0.98
CA LEU A 7 -13.30 -17.76 0.87
C LEU A 7 -12.83 -17.48 -0.56
N LYS A 8 -13.41 -18.14 -1.56
CA LYS A 8 -13.02 -17.93 -2.97
C LYS A 8 -13.46 -16.58 -3.49
N TRP A 9 -14.63 -16.09 -3.09
CA TRP A 9 -15.05 -14.72 -3.37
C TRP A 9 -14.12 -13.70 -2.73
N LEU A 10 -13.78 -13.91 -1.45
CA LEU A 10 -12.86 -13.04 -0.73
C LEU A 10 -11.47 -13.02 -1.38
N CYS A 11 -10.97 -14.17 -1.84
CA CYS A 11 -9.72 -14.25 -2.62
C CYS A 11 -9.80 -13.44 -3.92
N LEU A 12 -10.89 -13.55 -4.68
CA LEU A 12 -11.05 -12.84 -5.94
C LEU A 12 -11.13 -11.32 -5.74
N LEU A 13 -11.89 -10.86 -4.74
CA LEU A 13 -11.97 -9.45 -4.37
C LEU A 13 -10.62 -8.91 -3.89
N SER A 14 -9.91 -9.68 -3.05
CA SER A 14 -8.59 -9.30 -2.58
C SER A 14 -7.57 -9.25 -3.71
N LEU A 15 -7.64 -10.16 -4.69
CA LEU A 15 -6.76 -10.15 -5.86
C LEU A 15 -6.96 -8.87 -6.69
N ILE A 16 -8.22 -8.49 -6.96
CA ILE A 16 -8.52 -7.25 -7.68
C ILE A 16 -7.99 -6.03 -6.91
N GLY A 17 -8.19 -6.00 -5.59
CA GLY A 17 -7.67 -4.95 -4.73
C GLY A 17 -6.15 -4.83 -4.81
N PHE A 18 -5.42 -5.95 -4.79
CA PHE A 18 -3.96 -5.93 -4.91
C PHE A 18 -3.46 -5.58 -6.31
N ILE A 19 -4.15 -5.98 -7.37
CA ILE A 19 -3.79 -5.52 -8.72
C ILE A 19 -3.89 -4.00 -8.80
N TYR A 20 -4.94 -3.42 -8.21
CA TYR A 20 -5.08 -1.96 -8.12
C TYR A 20 -3.94 -1.32 -7.32
N CYS A 21 -3.61 -1.86 -6.14
CA CYS A 21 -2.51 -1.36 -5.31
C CYS A 21 -1.16 -1.45 -6.04
N PHE A 22 -0.88 -2.60 -6.66
CA PHE A 22 0.33 -2.86 -7.41
C PHE A 22 0.52 -1.88 -8.58
N VAL A 23 -0.54 -1.65 -9.37
CA VAL A 23 -0.49 -0.69 -10.49
C VAL A 23 -0.31 0.74 -9.98
N SER A 24 -1.02 1.11 -8.91
CA SER A 24 -0.87 2.42 -8.27
C SER A 24 0.56 2.65 -7.78
N ASP A 25 1.12 1.68 -7.04
CA ASP A 25 2.48 1.77 -6.49
C ASP A 25 3.55 1.77 -7.57
N ILE A 26 3.35 1.06 -8.70
CA ILE A 26 4.19 1.19 -9.90
C ILE A 26 4.13 2.61 -10.47
N GLY A 27 2.93 3.18 -10.58
CA GLY A 27 2.75 4.54 -11.08
C GLY A 27 3.53 5.56 -10.25
N TYR A 28 3.40 5.49 -8.92
CA TYR A 28 4.17 6.34 -8.02
C TYR A 28 5.66 6.03 -8.02
N PHE A 29 6.07 4.76 -8.13
CA PHE A 29 7.49 4.42 -8.27
C PHE A 29 8.11 5.15 -9.47
N PHE A 30 7.48 5.07 -10.65
CA PHE A 30 7.98 5.76 -11.84
C PHE A 30 7.86 7.29 -11.76
N LEU A 31 6.85 7.81 -11.05
CA LEU A 31 6.73 9.25 -10.78
C LEU A 31 8.02 9.80 -10.14
N PHE A 32 8.65 9.01 -9.27
CA PHE A 32 9.89 9.38 -8.57
C PHE A 32 11.18 8.80 -9.20
N VAL A 33 11.13 8.16 -10.37
CA VAL A 33 12.31 7.57 -11.06
C VAL A 33 13.01 8.55 -12.00
N ASP A 34 12.30 9.24 -12.91
CA ASP A 34 13.01 10.13 -13.87
C ASP A 34 13.28 11.52 -13.32
N ASP A 35 14.41 12.06 -13.78
CA ASP A 35 14.81 13.46 -13.77
C ASP A 35 13.64 14.39 -14.16
N LEU A 36 13.63 15.60 -13.62
CA LEU A 36 12.61 16.65 -13.79
C LEU A 36 12.34 17.09 -15.25
N SER A 37 12.92 16.41 -16.25
CA SER A 37 13.01 16.81 -17.65
C SER A 37 11.95 16.22 -18.60
N VAL A 38 10.87 15.60 -18.11
CA VAL A 38 9.74 15.12 -18.93
C VAL A 38 8.47 15.89 -18.54
N GLU A 39 8.28 17.05 -19.18
CA GLU A 39 7.78 18.26 -18.51
C GLU A 39 6.25 18.54 -18.48
N SER A 40 5.37 17.84 -19.21
CA SER A 40 3.97 18.33 -19.30
C SER A 40 2.90 17.58 -18.49
N GLU A 41 2.93 16.24 -18.39
CA GLU A 41 1.93 15.47 -17.62
C GLU A 41 2.47 14.99 -16.27
N LYS A 42 3.73 14.52 -16.25
CA LYS A 42 4.45 14.16 -15.01
C LYS A 42 4.49 15.34 -14.05
N SER A 43 4.61 16.56 -14.58
CA SER A 43 4.57 17.79 -13.79
C SER A 43 3.24 17.98 -13.08
N SER A 44 2.08 17.68 -13.67
CA SER A 44 0.78 17.95 -13.02
C SER A 44 0.51 17.09 -11.76
N PHE A 45 0.76 15.78 -11.82
CA PHE A 45 0.60 14.89 -10.67
C PHE A 45 1.70 15.08 -9.64
N LEU A 46 2.94 15.28 -10.08
CA LEU A 46 4.03 15.60 -9.16
C LEU A 46 3.78 16.93 -8.46
N ASN A 47 3.30 17.94 -9.18
CA ASN A 47 2.92 19.24 -8.61
C ASN A 47 1.80 19.07 -7.58
N LEU A 48 0.79 18.23 -7.84
CA LEU A 48 -0.25 17.96 -6.84
C LEU A 48 0.32 17.33 -5.56
N VAL A 49 1.29 16.41 -5.69
CA VAL A 49 2.00 15.83 -4.54
C VAL A 49 2.81 16.90 -3.80
N ILE A 50 3.54 17.75 -4.54
CA ILE A 50 4.33 18.85 -3.98
C ILE A 50 3.44 19.86 -3.26
N ASP A 51 2.32 20.26 -3.88
CA ASP A 51 1.34 21.19 -3.34
C ASP A 51 0.72 20.62 -2.05
N ASN A 52 0.30 19.35 -2.06
CA ASN A 52 -0.25 18.70 -0.87
C ASN A 52 0.78 18.60 0.27
N LEU A 53 2.05 18.31 -0.04
CA LEU A 53 3.13 18.34 0.95
C LEU A 53 3.33 19.75 1.50
N GLY A 54 3.38 20.77 0.62
CA GLY A 54 3.55 22.17 0.98
C GLY A 54 2.40 22.72 1.83
N GLU A 55 1.16 22.39 1.50
CA GLU A 55 -0.04 22.71 2.29
C GLU A 55 0.01 22.10 3.71
N ASN A 56 0.69 20.96 3.86
CA ASN A 56 0.90 20.28 5.14
C ASN A 56 2.24 20.65 5.82
N GLY A 57 2.96 21.64 5.29
CA GLY A 57 4.20 22.17 5.88
C GLY A 57 5.46 21.33 5.61
N PHE A 58 5.43 20.43 4.62
CA PHE A 58 6.57 19.59 4.23
C PHE A 58 7.17 20.06 2.90
N GLU A 59 8.50 20.11 2.84
CA GLU A 59 9.23 20.47 1.62
C GLU A 59 9.54 19.21 0.79
N PHE A 60 9.24 19.26 -0.50
CA PHE A 60 9.63 18.22 -1.44
C PHE A 60 11.05 18.47 -1.95
N ASN A 61 11.93 17.48 -1.75
CA ASN A 61 13.32 17.53 -2.20
C ASN A 61 13.77 16.16 -2.74
N GLU A 62 14.96 16.09 -3.33
CA GLU A 62 15.52 14.85 -3.89
C GLU A 62 15.64 13.72 -2.87
N TYR A 63 15.90 14.05 -1.60
CA TYR A 63 15.98 13.07 -0.52
C TYR A 63 14.62 12.40 -0.28
N LEU A 64 13.56 13.19 -0.13
CA LEU A 64 12.20 12.69 0.03
C LEU A 64 11.74 11.90 -1.20
N ALA A 65 12.02 12.40 -2.41
CA ALA A 65 11.72 11.69 -3.64
C ALA A 65 12.39 10.30 -3.67
N SER A 66 13.66 10.22 -3.26
CA SER A 66 14.40 8.95 -3.17
C SER A 66 13.81 8.00 -2.13
N GLN A 67 13.42 8.50 -0.95
CA GLN A 67 12.75 7.70 0.08
C GLN A 67 11.40 7.16 -0.39
N LEU A 68 10.58 8.01 -1.00
CA LEU A 68 9.28 7.62 -1.56
C LEU A 68 9.46 6.54 -2.63
N ARG A 69 10.40 6.73 -3.55
CA ARG A 69 10.74 5.72 -4.57
C ARG A 69 11.09 4.36 -3.94
N SER A 70 11.98 4.34 -2.96
CA SER A 70 12.36 3.10 -2.26
C SER A 70 11.18 2.45 -1.54
N LEU A 71 10.31 3.25 -0.93
CA LEU A 71 9.11 2.77 -0.26
C LEU A 71 8.10 2.16 -1.25
N TYR A 72 7.84 2.81 -2.39
CA TYR A 72 6.95 2.26 -3.42
C TYR A 72 7.52 0.98 -4.01
N ALA A 73 8.84 0.89 -4.25
CA ALA A 73 9.49 -0.36 -4.65
C ALA A 73 9.26 -1.49 -3.63
N LEU A 74 9.36 -1.18 -2.34
CA LEU A 74 9.09 -2.14 -1.27
C LEU A 74 7.62 -2.57 -1.23
N ARG A 75 6.68 -1.63 -1.38
CA ARG A 75 5.24 -1.92 -1.41
C ARG A 75 4.84 -2.81 -2.60
N ILE A 76 5.43 -2.58 -3.78
CA ILE A 76 5.27 -3.45 -4.96
C ILE A 76 5.65 -4.90 -4.62
N VAL A 77 6.75 -5.11 -3.90
CA VAL A 77 7.18 -6.45 -3.47
C VAL A 77 6.16 -7.05 -2.50
N PHE A 78 5.64 -6.28 -1.56
CA PHE A 78 4.62 -6.74 -0.63
C PHE A 78 3.31 -7.12 -1.33
N ASP A 79 2.87 -6.36 -2.33
CA ASP A 79 1.67 -6.69 -3.12
C ASP A 79 1.82 -8.03 -3.84
N ILE A 80 2.99 -8.28 -4.46
CA ILE A 80 3.28 -9.56 -5.12
C ILE A 80 3.20 -10.69 -4.09
N LEU A 81 3.85 -10.54 -2.94
CA LEU A 81 3.89 -11.59 -1.91
C LEU A 81 2.51 -11.82 -1.27
N ALA A 82 1.70 -10.77 -1.12
CA ALA A 82 0.34 -10.89 -0.64
C ALA A 82 -0.59 -11.55 -1.68
N MET A 83 -0.43 -11.24 -2.97
CA MET A 83 -1.13 -11.94 -4.06
C MET A 83 -0.76 -13.43 -4.13
N VAL A 84 0.50 -13.78 -3.88
CA VAL A 84 0.91 -15.19 -3.70
C VAL A 84 0.16 -15.82 -2.52
N GLY A 85 0.07 -15.12 -1.39
CA GLY A 85 -0.75 -15.54 -0.24
C GLY A 85 -2.22 -15.77 -0.60
N VAL A 86 -2.83 -14.85 -1.37
CA VAL A 86 -4.21 -14.97 -1.89
C VAL A 86 -4.36 -16.19 -2.79
N ALA A 87 -3.43 -16.42 -3.72
CA ALA A 87 -3.47 -17.56 -4.62
C ALA A 87 -3.39 -18.89 -3.84
N LEU A 88 -2.51 -18.97 -2.83
CA LEU A 88 -2.42 -20.13 -1.94
C LEU A 88 -3.72 -20.33 -1.14
N MET A 89 -4.33 -19.27 -0.62
CA MET A 89 -5.62 -19.35 0.08
C MET A 89 -6.78 -19.75 -0.85
N TYR A 90 -6.77 -19.33 -2.12
CA TYR A 90 -7.74 -19.77 -3.12
C TYR A 90 -7.68 -21.29 -3.34
N LEU A 91 -6.47 -21.85 -3.29
CA LEU A 91 -6.19 -23.29 -3.31
C LEU A 91 -6.40 -23.98 -1.95
N LYS A 92 -6.85 -23.24 -0.94
CA LYS A 92 -7.07 -23.68 0.45
C LYS A 92 -5.80 -24.15 1.16
N ILE A 93 -4.64 -23.60 0.84
CA ILE A 93 -3.36 -23.92 1.50
C ILE A 93 -3.17 -23.01 2.71
N LYS A 94 -3.02 -23.58 3.92
CA LYS A 94 -2.87 -22.83 5.18
C LYS A 94 -1.67 -21.88 5.22
N LEU A 95 -0.58 -22.21 4.54
CA LEU A 95 0.59 -21.33 4.43
C LEU A 95 0.24 -19.97 3.78
N GLY A 96 -0.76 -19.96 2.88
CA GLY A 96 -1.23 -18.75 2.21
C GLY A 96 -1.71 -17.67 3.18
N TRP A 97 -2.41 -18.07 4.25
CA TRP A 97 -2.82 -17.13 5.30
C TRP A 97 -1.62 -16.47 5.96
N THR A 98 -0.60 -17.25 6.31
CA THR A 98 0.60 -16.74 6.99
C THR A 98 1.34 -15.73 6.13
N PHE A 99 1.55 -16.05 4.86
CA PHE A 99 2.11 -15.11 3.90
C PHE A 99 1.26 -13.83 3.81
N TYR A 100 -0.05 -14.01 3.60
CA TYR A 100 -0.99 -12.91 3.40
C TYR A 100 -0.96 -11.87 4.53
N TRP A 101 -1.18 -12.29 5.77
CA TRP A 101 -1.33 -11.32 6.87
C TRP A 101 -0.02 -10.60 7.18
N ILE A 102 1.13 -11.28 7.06
CA ILE A 102 2.45 -10.66 7.29
C ILE A 102 2.69 -9.54 6.29
N PHE A 103 2.47 -9.80 4.99
CA PHE A 103 2.71 -8.78 3.96
C PHE A 103 1.66 -7.67 3.96
N GLN A 104 0.41 -7.96 4.36
CA GLN A 104 -0.59 -6.92 4.61
C GLN A 104 -0.17 -5.97 5.74
N VAL A 105 0.28 -6.51 6.87
CA VAL A 105 0.74 -5.70 7.99
C VAL A 105 2.01 -4.92 7.62
N ALA A 106 2.96 -5.55 6.91
CA ALA A 106 4.15 -4.88 6.42
C ALA A 106 3.82 -3.72 5.46
N TYR A 107 2.85 -3.92 4.56
CA TYR A 107 2.37 -2.91 3.62
C TYR A 107 1.82 -1.67 4.34
N VAL A 108 1.01 -1.89 5.38
CA VAL A 108 0.43 -0.82 6.19
C VAL A 108 1.49 -0.09 7.01
N LEU A 109 2.45 -0.81 7.60
CA LEU A 109 3.43 -0.22 8.52
C LEU A 109 4.63 0.42 7.82
N ALA A 110 4.98 -0.03 6.61
CA ALA A 110 6.20 0.44 5.95
C ALA A 110 6.28 1.95 5.74
N PRO A 111 5.22 2.67 5.31
CA PRO A 111 5.29 4.13 5.20
C PRO A 111 5.70 4.81 6.50
N TYR A 112 5.18 4.33 7.62
CA TYR A 112 5.45 4.90 8.92
C TYR A 112 6.88 4.58 9.40
N ILE A 113 7.37 3.38 9.12
CA ILE A 113 8.74 2.97 9.51
C ILE A 113 9.82 3.64 8.65
N PHE A 114 9.59 3.77 7.34
CA PHE A 114 10.61 4.19 6.37
C PHE A 114 10.61 5.69 6.07
N LEU A 115 9.45 6.36 6.14
CA LEU A 115 9.40 7.83 6.04
C LEU A 115 9.47 8.37 7.45
N ASN A 116 10.57 9.07 7.73
CA ASN A 116 11.00 9.55 9.04
C ASN A 116 9.81 9.90 9.97
N PHE A 117 9.73 9.20 11.11
CA PHE A 117 8.70 9.32 12.16
C PHE A 117 8.79 10.64 12.93
N GLU A 118 9.05 11.77 12.27
CA GLU A 118 8.85 13.08 12.90
C GLU A 118 7.36 13.37 12.91
N PHE A 119 6.65 12.69 13.82
CA PHE A 119 5.31 13.09 14.22
C PHE A 119 5.39 14.49 14.79
N GLN A 120 5.03 15.48 13.99
CA GLN A 120 4.77 16.80 14.53
C GLN A 120 3.39 16.75 15.16
N ALA A 121 3.36 16.73 16.48
CA ALA A 121 2.13 16.88 17.24
C ALA A 121 1.66 18.34 17.09
N SER A 122 0.87 18.62 16.06
CA SER A 122 0.21 19.91 15.87
C SER A 122 -1.28 19.75 16.15
N TRP A 123 -1.68 19.83 17.41
CA TRP A 123 -3.10 19.71 17.80
C TRP A 123 -3.98 20.61 16.89
N PRO A 124 -5.04 20.09 16.23
CA PRO A 124 -5.70 18.79 16.44
C PRO A 124 -5.23 17.63 15.53
N TYR A 125 -4.16 17.79 14.74
CA TYR A 125 -3.70 16.82 13.73
C TYR A 125 -2.35 16.18 14.11
N PHE A 126 -2.29 14.84 14.03
CA PHE A 126 -1.00 14.16 13.90
C PHE A 126 -0.52 14.45 12.47
N THR A 127 0.56 15.22 12.32
CA THR A 127 1.12 15.52 10.99
C THR A 127 2.46 14.83 10.82
N GLY A 128 2.67 14.30 9.63
CA GLY A 128 3.88 13.56 9.24
C GLY A 128 3.80 13.20 7.76
N ILE A 129 4.94 13.20 7.08
CA ILE A 129 5.02 12.91 5.64
C ILE A 129 4.33 11.59 5.31
N ALA A 130 4.48 10.56 6.16
CA ALA A 130 3.80 9.28 6.00
C ALA A 130 2.26 9.40 6.04
N LEU A 131 1.69 10.28 6.87
CA LEU A 131 0.23 10.47 6.96
C LEU A 131 -0.32 11.26 5.77
N VAL A 132 0.45 12.21 5.24
CA VAL A 132 0.10 13.01 4.06
C VAL A 132 0.13 12.14 2.80
N MET A 133 1.21 11.38 2.61
CA MET A 133 1.41 10.54 1.43
C MET A 133 0.62 9.23 1.49
N PHE A 134 0.43 8.68 2.69
CA PHE A 134 -0.24 7.41 2.93
C PHE A 134 -1.31 7.57 4.03
N PRO A 135 -2.47 8.17 3.69
CA PRO A 135 -3.54 8.39 4.65
C PRO A 135 -3.93 7.09 5.36
N LEU A 136 -3.96 7.14 6.69
CA LEU A 136 -4.11 5.95 7.53
C LEU A 136 -5.44 5.23 7.25
N PHE A 137 -6.52 5.99 7.06
CA PHE A 137 -7.84 5.44 6.72
C PHE A 137 -7.83 4.63 5.41
N ASN A 138 -7.11 5.09 4.39
CA ASN A 138 -7.00 4.39 3.12
C ASN A 138 -6.21 3.09 3.26
N ASN A 139 -5.13 3.10 4.06
CA ASN A 139 -4.35 1.89 4.31
C ASN A 139 -5.03 0.89 5.26
N MET A 140 -5.98 1.33 6.10
CA MET A 140 -6.70 0.42 7.03
C MET A 140 -7.54 -0.64 6.32
N ILE A 141 -7.92 -0.45 5.05
CA ILE A 141 -8.66 -1.47 4.29
C ILE A 141 -7.93 -2.82 4.25
N HIS A 142 -6.60 -2.79 4.21
CA HIS A 142 -5.75 -3.97 4.25
C HIS A 142 -5.99 -4.78 5.53
N LEU A 143 -6.12 -4.11 6.68
CA LEU A 143 -6.41 -4.74 7.96
C LEU A 143 -7.84 -5.30 8.03
N VAL A 144 -8.81 -4.63 7.41
CA VAL A 144 -10.18 -5.15 7.27
C VAL A 144 -10.16 -6.48 6.53
N TYR A 145 -9.44 -6.56 5.41
CA TYR A 145 -9.31 -7.82 4.68
C TYR A 145 -8.58 -8.90 5.47
N VAL A 146 -7.56 -8.56 6.26
CA VAL A 146 -6.92 -9.51 7.19
C VAL A 146 -7.95 -10.10 8.15
N LEU A 147 -8.83 -9.29 8.75
CA LEU A 147 -9.89 -9.78 9.63
C LEU A 147 -10.93 -10.64 8.89
N LEU A 148 -11.30 -10.27 7.67
CA LEU A 148 -12.19 -11.06 6.83
C LEU A 148 -11.59 -12.45 6.54
N PHE A 149 -10.32 -12.52 6.14
CA PHE A 149 -9.65 -13.80 5.90
C PHE A 149 -9.46 -14.61 7.19
N MET A 150 -9.19 -13.93 8.32
CA MET A 150 -9.12 -14.58 9.63
C MET A 150 -10.42 -15.29 9.98
N SER A 151 -11.57 -14.69 9.67
CA SER A 151 -12.89 -15.32 9.88
C SER A 151 -13.11 -16.58 9.03
N GLN A 152 -12.41 -16.70 7.90
CA GLN A 152 -12.51 -17.85 6.99
C GLN A 152 -11.36 -18.86 7.17
N ARG A 153 -10.46 -18.65 8.15
CA ARG A 153 -9.21 -19.41 8.30
C ARG A 153 -9.44 -20.91 8.49
N GLU A 154 -10.54 -21.31 9.12
CA GLU A 154 -10.89 -22.72 9.36
C GLU A 154 -11.17 -23.50 8.07
N GLN A 155 -11.40 -22.82 6.94
CA GLN A 155 -11.63 -23.44 5.64
C GLN A 155 -10.33 -23.84 4.92
N LEU A 156 -9.16 -23.43 5.45
CA LEU A 156 -7.85 -23.74 4.92
C LEU A 156 -7.37 -25.12 5.43
N LYS A 157 -6.64 -25.84 4.58
CA LYS A 157 -6.08 -27.17 4.83
C LYS A 157 -4.57 -27.10 5.05
#